data_AF-A0A380NYI0-F1
#
_entry.id   AF-A0A380NYI0-F1
#
_cell.length_a   1.000
_cell.length_b   1.000
_cell.length_c   1.000
_cell.angle_alpha   90.00
_cell.angle_beta   90.00
_cell.angle_gamma   90.00
#
_symmetry.space_group_name_H-M   'P 1'
#
loop_
_entity.id
_entity.type
_entity.pdbx_description
1 polymer ?
#
loop_
_entity_poly.entity_id
_entity_poly.type
_entity_poly.pdbx_seq_one_letter_code
_entity_poly.pdbx_strand_id
1 'polypeptide(L)'
;MGKAFATAFIVTWANPQALVDGSLMLGATRAKLPDADVWPFIIGVLIATALWFTIVTVVVNRLKNRLSKRAFVIVNVVSGLIMLGYGLYFLYGAVQMIMG
;
A
#
# COMPACT_ATOMS: atom_id res chain seq x y z
N MET A 1 -22.10 3.11 9.05
CA MET A 1 -20.73 3.68 9.21
C MET A 1 -19.82 2.79 10.06
N GLY A 2 -20.26 2.33 11.24
CA GLY A 2 -19.42 1.47 12.11
C GLY A 2 -18.88 0.18 11.46
N LYS A 3 -19.67 -0.51 10.63
CA LYS A 3 -19.21 -1.73 9.92
C LYS A 3 -18.06 -1.45 8.95
N ALA A 4 -18.15 -0.41 8.11
CA ALA A 4 -17.11 -0.08 7.15
C ALA A 4 -15.81 0.36 7.83
N PHE A 5 -15.92 1.14 8.91
CA PHE A 5 -14.77 1.52 9.74
C PHE A 5 -14.12 0.30 10.39
N ALA A 6 -14.91 -0.58 11.01
CA ALA A 6 -14.41 -1.80 11.63
C ALA A 6 -13.75 -2.74 10.60
N THR A 7 -14.35 -2.92 9.42
CA THR A 7 -13.75 -3.72 8.35
C THR A 7 -12.43 -3.12 7.86
N ALA A 8 -12.37 -1.81 7.60
CA ALA A 8 -11.13 -1.16 7.18
C ALA A 8 -10.05 -1.27 8.26
N PHE A 9 -10.42 -1.08 9.52
CA PHE A 9 -9.50 -1.22 10.66
C PHE A 9 -8.95 -2.64 10.78
N ILE A 10 -9.81 -3.66 10.75
CA ILE A 10 -9.41 -5.07 10.82
C ILE A 10 -8.50 -5.43 9.64
N VAL A 11 -8.87 -5.04 8.42
CA VAL A 11 -8.09 -5.35 7.22
C VAL A 11 -6.72 -4.65 7.23
N THR A 12 -6.60 -3.48 7.88
CA THR A 12 -5.33 -2.73 7.92
C THR A 12 -4.45 -3.19 9.08
N TRP A 13 -5.01 -3.28 10.30
CA TRP A 13 -4.26 -3.47 11.53
C TRP A 13 -4.25 -4.91 12.04
N ALA A 14 -5.30 -5.69 11.76
CA ALA A 14 -5.36 -7.10 12.14
C ALA A 14 -4.89 -8.03 11.01
N ASN A 15 -4.51 -7.49 9.85
CA ASN A 15 -3.84 -8.25 8.79
C ASN A 15 -2.33 -8.31 9.08
N PRO A 16 -1.81 -9.45 9.58
CA PRO A 16 -0.39 -9.58 9.92
C PRO A 16 0.52 -9.39 8.71
N GLN A 17 0.05 -9.74 7.51
CA GLN A 17 0.82 -9.58 6.28
C GLN A 17 1.07 -8.10 5.98
N ALA A 18 0.06 -7.24 6.11
CA ALA A 18 0.20 -5.80 5.87
C ALA A 18 1.19 -5.15 6.85
N LEU A 19 1.20 -5.61 8.11
CA LEU A 19 2.16 -5.14 9.11
C LEU A 19 3.58 -5.60 8.79
N VAL A 20 3.77 -6.86 8.39
CA VAL A 20 5.08 -7.39 8.02
C VAL A 20 5.61 -6.67 6.79
N ASP A 21 4.82 -6.53 5.73
CA ASP A 21 5.25 -5.86 4.50
C ASP A 21 5.61 -4.38 4.74
N GLY A 22 4.77 -3.66 5.50
CA GLY A 22 5.02 -2.27 5.85
C GLY A 22 6.26 -2.07 6.73
N SER A 23 6.40 -2.89 7.78
CA SER A 23 7.55 -2.83 8.68
C SER A 23 8.85 -3.29 8.01
N LEU A 24 8.78 -4.28 7.12
CA LEU A 24 9.91 -4.72 6.33
C LEU A 24 10.38 -3.62 5.37
N MET A 25 9.46 -2.97 4.65
CA MET A 25 9.81 -1.89 3.72
C MET A 25 10.46 -0.70 4.46
N LEU A 26 9.84 -0.23 5.54
CA LEU A 26 10.37 0.88 6.34
C LEU A 26 11.66 0.50 7.06
N GLY A 27 11.72 -0.71 7.62
CA GLY A 27 12.89 -1.24 8.32
C GLY A 27 14.09 -1.45 7.41
N ALA A 28 13.88 -2.05 6.23
CA ALA A 28 14.93 -2.24 5.23
C ALA A 28 15.45 -0.92 4.67
N THR A 29 14.59 0.08 4.51
CA THR A 29 15.00 1.42 4.07
C THR A 29 15.77 2.15 5.17
N ARG A 30 15.29 2.11 6.42
CA ARG A 30 15.96 2.67 7.59
C ARG A 30 17.34 2.03 7.81
N ALA A 31 17.45 0.71 7.71
CA ALA A 31 18.70 -0.02 7.96
C ALA A 31 19.85 0.37 7.02
N LYS A 32 19.55 0.98 5.87
CA LYS A 32 20.53 1.44 4.89
C LYS A 32 20.92 2.92 5.04
N LEU A 33 20.27 3.66 5.95
CA LEU A 33 20.50 5.09 6.13
C LEU A 33 21.54 5.38 7.21
N PRO A 34 22.42 6.38 7.02
CA PRO A 34 23.22 6.95 8.09
C PRO A 34 22.34 7.51 9.21
N ASP A 35 22.84 7.51 10.46
CA ASP A 35 22.07 7.98 11.62
C ASP A 35 21.57 9.43 11.48
N ALA A 36 22.33 10.27 10.76
CA ALA A 36 21.95 11.66 10.47
C ALA A 36 20.68 11.80 9.62
N ASP A 37 20.37 10.80 8.78
CA ASP A 37 19.28 10.85 7.79
C ASP A 37 17.99 10.19 8.28
N VAL A 38 18.00 9.56 9.47
CA VAL A 38 16.84 8.85 10.03
C VAL A 38 15.66 9.81 10.27
N TRP A 39 15.92 10.98 10.86
CA TRP A 39 14.88 11.97 11.13
C TRP A 39 14.30 12.60 9.85
N PRO A 40 15.12 13.07 8.89
CA PRO A 40 14.64 13.46 7.56
C PRO A 40 13.77 12.41 6.88
N PHE A 41 14.17 11.13 6.96
CA PHE A 41 13.40 10.02 6.40
C PHE A 41 12.02 9.87 7.06
N ILE A 42 11.95 9.84 8.40
CA ILE A 42 10.68 9.71 9.14
C ILE A 42 9.74 10.88 8.82
N ILE A 43 10.25 12.11 8.85
CA ILE A 43 9.47 13.31 8.53
C ILE A 43 8.97 13.24 7.08
N GLY A 44 9.83 12.81 6.15
CA GLY A 44 9.46 12.59 4.75
C GLY A 44 8.32 11.57 4.60
N VAL A 45 8.39 10.43 5.28
CA VAL A 45 7.32 9.41 5.28
C VAL A 45 6.00 9.98 5.81
N LEU A 46 6.04 10.75 6.90
CA LEU A 46 4.85 11.38 7.49
C LEU A 46 4.22 12.39 6.52
N ILE A 47 5.04 13.27 5.92
CA ILE A 47 4.56 14.26 4.95
C ILE A 47 4.01 13.57 3.71
N ALA A 48 4.72 12.58 3.15
CA ALA A 48 4.27 11.83 1.99
C ALA A 48 2.92 11.13 2.25
N THR A 49 2.75 10.55 3.45
CA THR A 49 1.49 9.93 3.87
C THR A 49 0.37 10.96 3.96
N ALA A 50 0.60 12.08 4.63
CA ALA A 50 -0.39 13.15 4.75
C ALA A 50 -0.79 13.73 3.38
N LEU A 51 0.19 13.98 2.51
CA LEU A 51 -0.02 14.45 1.14
C LEU A 51 -0.81 13.44 0.32
N TRP A 52 -0.43 12.16 0.37
CA TRP A 52 -1.12 11.10 -0.37
C TRP A 52 -2.61 11.04 -0.03
N PHE A 53 -2.94 10.94 1.27
CA PHE A 53 -4.34 10.90 1.71
C PHE A 53 -5.09 12.19 1.35
N THR A 54 -4.45 13.34 1.47
CA THR A 54 -5.05 14.63 1.11
C THR A 54 -5.36 14.70 -0.38
N ILE A 55 -4.39 14.36 -1.24
CA ILE A 55 -4.53 14.38 -2.70
C ILE A 55 -5.64 13.43 -3.13
N VAL A 56 -5.61 12.17 -2.67
CA VAL A 56 -6.64 11.17 -3.01
C VAL A 56 -8.02 11.67 -2.58
N THR A 57 -8.15 12.19 -1.37
CA THR A 57 -9.43 12.70 -0.85
C THR A 57 -9.95 13.87 -1.69
N VAL A 58 -9.10 14.85 -2.02
CA VAL A 58 -9.49 16.01 -2.83
C VAL A 58 -9.88 15.59 -4.25
N VAL A 59 -9.08 14.74 -4.89
CA VAL A 59 -9.32 14.25 -6.25
C VAL A 59 -10.63 13.46 -6.32
N VAL A 60 -10.83 12.51 -5.40
CA VAL A 60 -12.06 11.71 -5.35
C VAL A 60 -13.26 12.61 -5.06
N ASN A 61 -13.17 13.56 -4.14
CA ASN A 61 -14.28 14.47 -3.84
C ASN A 61 -14.63 15.41 -5.00
N ARG A 62 -13.63 15.88 -5.77
CA ARG A 62 -13.84 16.67 -6.99
C ARG A 62 -14.50 15.83 -8.10
N LEU A 63 -14.07 14.58 -8.25
CA LEU A 63 -14.52 13.70 -9.33
C LEU A 63 -15.72 12.84 -8.96
N LYS A 64 -16.18 12.80 -7.70
CA LYS A 64 -17.26 11.90 -7.23
C LYS A 64 -18.53 11.97 -8.08
N ASN A 65 -18.87 13.15 -8.61
CA ASN A 65 -20.04 13.34 -9.46
C ASN A 65 -19.85 12.79 -10.89
N ARG A 66 -18.59 12.55 -11.30
CA ARG A 66 -18.19 11.93 -12.58
C ARG A 66 -17.75 10.47 -12.40
N LEU A 67 -17.42 10.05 -11.17
CA LEU A 67 -17.01 8.68 -10.83
C LEU A 67 -18.22 7.75 -10.84
N SER A 68 -18.47 7.15 -12.00
CA SER A 68 -19.48 6.09 -12.11
C SER A 68 -19.02 4.81 -11.40
N LYS A 69 -19.97 3.93 -11.05
CA LYS A 69 -19.65 2.58 -10.54
C LYS A 69 -18.67 1.81 -11.43
N ARG A 70 -18.71 2.05 -12.76
CA ARG A 70 -17.79 1.42 -13.72
C ARG A 70 -16.33 1.82 -13.49
N ALA A 71 -16.05 3.07 -13.09
CA ALA A 71 -14.69 3.53 -12.83
C ALA A 71 -14.05 2.77 -11.65
N PHE A 72 -14.80 2.59 -10.55
CA PHE A 72 -14.31 1.81 -9.40
C PHE A 72 -14.07 0.33 -9.74
N VAL A 73 -14.91 -0.27 -10.58
CA VAL A 73 -14.71 -1.65 -11.05
C VAL A 73 -13.44 -1.77 -11.88
N ILE A 74 -13.19 -0.84 -12.81
CA ILE A 74 -11.96 -0.83 -13.62
C ILE A 74 -10.73 -0.73 -12.72
N VAL A 75 -10.72 0.20 -11.76
CA VAL A 75 -9.60 0.35 -10.82
C VAL A 75 -9.35 -0.94 -10.03
N ASN A 76 -10.40 -1.57 -9.51
CA ASN A 76 -10.25 -2.82 -8.76
C ASN A 76 -9.75 -3.98 -9.62
N VAL A 77 -10.24 -4.12 -10.86
CA VAL A 77 -9.79 -5.16 -11.79
C VAL A 77 -8.32 -4.96 -12.15
N VAL A 78 -7.92 -3.73 -12.48
CA VAL A 78 -6.52 -3.40 -12.80
C VAL A 78 -5.61 -3.69 -11.61
N SER A 79 -5.98 -3.25 -10.40
CA SER A 79 -5.24 -3.56 -9.18
C SER A 79 -5.13 -5.07 -8.93
N GLY A 80 -6.22 -5.82 -9.15
CA GLY A 80 -6.23 -7.27 -9.03
C GLY A 80 -5.28 -7.95 -10.02
N LEU A 81 -5.26 -7.51 -11.28
CA LEU A 81 -4.34 -8.01 -12.31
C LEU A 81 -2.87 -7.74 -11.94
N ILE A 82 -2.57 -6.54 -11.43
CA ILE A 82 -1.23 -6.19 -10.96
C ILE A 82 -0.80 -7.08 -9.79
N MET A 83 -1.68 -7.27 -8.79
CA MET A 83 -1.42 -8.15 -7.65
C MET A 83 -1.18 -9.61 -8.08
N LEU A 84 -1.98 -10.13 -9.01
CA LEU A 84 -1.78 -11.47 -9.57
C LEU A 84 -0.44 -11.59 -10.28
N GLY A 85 -0.05 -10.58 -11.07
CA GLY A 85 1.25 -10.55 -11.74
C GLY A 85 2.42 -10.61 -10.77
N TYR A 86 2.40 -9.81 -9.70
CA TYR A 86 3.41 -9.88 -8.64
C TYR A 86 3.41 -11.22 -7.90
N GLY A 87 2.23 -11.78 -7.63
CA GLY A 87 2.12 -13.11 -7.02
C GLY A 87 2.80 -14.19 -7.85
N LEU A 88 2.58 -14.21 -9.16
CA LEU A 88 3.26 -15.14 -10.08
C LEU A 88 4.77 -14.90 -10.12
N TYR A 89 5.21 -13.64 -10.14
CA TYR A 89 6.64 -13.29 -10.11
C TYR A 89 7.32 -13.81 -8.84
N PHE A 90 6.70 -13.65 -7.67
CA PHE A 90 7.23 -14.16 -6.41
C PHE A 90 7.26 -15.69 -6.37
N LEU A 91 6.22 -16.36 -6.88
CA LEU A 91 6.20 -17.83 -6.97
C LEU A 91 7.32 -18.36 -7.86
N TYR A 92 7.54 -17.73 -9.02
CA TYR A 92 8.65 -18.09 -9.91
C TYR A 92 10.01 -17.92 -9.20
N GLY A 93 10.22 -16.79 -8.51
CA GLY A 93 11.44 -16.54 -7.74
C GLY A 93 11.65 -17.56 -6.62
N ALA A 94 10.58 -17.92 -5.90
CA ALA A 94 10.64 -18.94 -4.84
C ALA A 94 11.00 -20.32 -5.39
N VAL A 95 10.42 -20.72 -6.53
CA VAL A 95 10.73 -22.00 -7.18
C VAL A 95 12.19 -22.05 -7.65
N GLN A 96 12.70 -20.97 -8.22
CA GLN A 96 14.12 -20.86 -8.61
C GLN A 96 15.06 -20.98 -7.40
N MET A 97 14.72 -20.36 -6.26
CA MET A 97 15.51 -20.47 -5.03
C MET A 97 15.50 -21.86 -4.38
N ILE A 98 14.47 -22.68 -4.64
CA ILE A 98 14.37 -24.04 -4.10
C ILE A 98 15.05 -25.07 -5.01
N MET A 99 15.02 -24.84 -6.33
CA MET A 99 15.61 -25.75 -7.33
C MET A 99 17.05 -25.44 -7.71
N GLY A 100 17.59 -24.28 -7.33
CA GLY A 100 19.00 -23.89 -7.48
C GLY A 100 19.75 -24.01 -6.16
#